data_AF-A0A8S4GTY8-F1
#
_entry.id   AF-A0A8S4GTY8-F1
#
_cell.length_a   1.000
_cell.length_b   1.000
_cell.length_c   1.000
_cell.angle_alpha   90.00
_cell.angle_beta   90.00
_cell.angle_gamma   90.00
#
_symmetry.space_group_name_H-M   'P 1'
#
loop_
_entity.id
_entity.type
_entity.pdbx_description
1 polymer ?
#
loop_
_entity_poly.entity_id
_entity_poly.type
_entity_poly.pdbx_seq_one_letter_code
_entity_poly.pdbx_strand_id
1 'polypeptide(L)'
;MVLGTRKRRRSNDGITGAAKKAVKQRRVRKSGGRYCAHKDCPKRPSYGTVGGRAEFCKKHAKTGMEDVRHRKCAHKDCRKRPSYGTVGGRAEFCKKHAKTGMEDVANRKCAHKHCRKQPTYGTVGGRAEFCKKHAKTGMEDVVNRKCAHKHCTKQPTYGTVGGRAEFCQEHADTGMVDVVSRKCAHKDCTKHPTYGTVGGRAEFCKEHAKTGMEDVVHRMCAHKDCTTRPSYGTVGGRAEFCEEHAETGMVDVVHPMCAHKDCTTRPSYGTVGGRAEFCEEHAETGMVDVANPMCQHAGCDLHAHNGVPGIPPTCCALHRSKGMIRSPTQRCSDPKCQEIGTHVFCRKRYCEDHQPEGAFNLVLRPCVSCGLDWMLNKEGYCPYCDPATAARMMMSQEEQVVNFLLRDPGLAAKVVSTDLMIDGGKCGKERPDLLLDADTHMVVGECDEHQHRSYPCECEQIRMVNITTSLGVRTIFVRFNPDKYVPLAGQQEVELAERLEKLREWMVYLAKEDTGSNHGMCRVLYLFFDGYDPQNPDWQTIPIL
;
A
#
# COMPACT_ATOMS: atom_id res chain seq x y z
N MET A 1 31.46 -48.60 -54.80
CA MET A 1 32.88 -48.47 -55.20
C MET A 1 33.55 -47.57 -54.17
N VAL A 2 34.11 -48.12 -53.10
CA VAL A 2 35.50 -48.62 -53.01
C VAL A 2 36.51 -47.45 -53.07
N LEU A 3 37.07 -47.16 -51.88
CA LEU A 3 38.44 -46.69 -51.58
C LEU A 3 38.83 -45.27 -52.07
N GLY A 4 39.62 -44.48 -51.36
CA GLY A 4 40.44 -44.75 -50.19
C GLY A 4 41.17 -43.48 -49.74
N THR A 5 41.55 -43.50 -48.47
CA THR A 5 42.41 -42.53 -47.78
C THR A 5 43.83 -42.49 -48.36
N ARG A 6 44.52 -41.34 -48.27
CA ARG A 6 45.98 -41.31 -48.14
C ARG A 6 46.50 -40.01 -47.49
N LYS A 7 46.97 -40.15 -46.24
CA LYS A 7 47.96 -39.27 -45.60
C LYS A 7 49.33 -39.46 -46.27
N ARG A 8 50.09 -38.38 -46.46
CA ARG A 8 51.58 -38.35 -46.49
C ARG A 8 52.02 -37.04 -45.83
N ARG A 9 52.48 -37.06 -44.57
CA ARG A 9 53.87 -37.23 -44.06
C ARG A 9 54.89 -36.22 -44.61
N ARG A 10 55.52 -35.53 -43.66
CA ARG A 10 56.71 -34.65 -43.75
C ARG A 10 57.89 -35.38 -44.37
N SER A 11 58.75 -34.63 -45.07
CA SER A 11 60.18 -34.90 -45.16
C SER A 11 60.95 -33.58 -45.24
N ASN A 12 62.00 -33.52 -44.43
CA ASN A 12 63.03 -32.50 -44.38
C ASN A 12 64.18 -32.92 -45.33
N ASP A 13 65.18 -32.03 -45.48
CA ASP A 13 66.45 -32.18 -46.22
C ASP A 13 66.38 -31.77 -47.71
N GLY A 14 67.25 -30.97 -48.29
CA GLY A 14 68.47 -30.26 -47.86
C GLY A 14 69.08 -29.56 -49.09
N ILE A 15 69.72 -28.39 -48.86
CA ILE A 15 70.87 -27.74 -49.57
C ILE A 15 70.89 -27.78 -51.12
N THR A 16 71.00 -26.73 -51.93
CA THR A 16 71.98 -25.61 -52.01
C THR A 16 71.48 -24.60 -53.05
N GLY A 17 71.70 -23.29 -52.88
CA GLY A 17 71.46 -22.32 -53.96
C GLY A 17 71.57 -20.87 -53.50
N ALA A 18 72.75 -20.29 -53.67
CA ALA A 18 73.07 -18.92 -53.33
C ALA A 18 72.22 -17.90 -54.10
N ALA A 19 71.54 -16.99 -53.39
CA ALA A 19 70.99 -15.77 -53.97
C ALA A 19 71.28 -14.58 -53.04
N LYS A 20 72.16 -13.70 -53.52
CA LYS A 20 72.59 -12.44 -52.90
C LYS A 20 71.37 -11.61 -52.47
N LYS A 21 71.16 -11.43 -51.16
CA LYS A 21 70.19 -10.45 -50.63
C LYS A 21 70.93 -9.19 -50.18
N ALA A 22 70.66 -8.10 -50.88
CA ALA A 22 71.08 -6.76 -50.53
C ALA A 22 70.68 -6.40 -49.10
N VAL A 23 71.65 -5.93 -48.32
CA VAL A 23 71.49 -5.40 -46.98
C VAL A 23 70.74 -4.07 -47.07
N LYS A 24 69.41 -4.08 -46.90
CA LYS A 24 68.68 -2.87 -46.50
C LYS A 24 68.86 -2.68 -45.01
N GLN A 25 69.70 -1.72 -44.64
CA GLN A 25 69.88 -1.25 -43.27
C GLN A 25 68.52 -0.94 -42.63
N ARG A 26 68.10 -1.79 -41.67
CA ARG A 26 66.97 -1.50 -40.78
C ARG A 26 67.41 -0.40 -39.82
N ARG A 27 66.85 0.81 -39.96
CA ARG A 27 66.92 1.84 -38.91
C ARG A 27 66.35 1.26 -37.60
N VAL A 28 67.21 1.08 -36.60
CA VAL A 28 66.84 0.66 -35.24
C VAL A 28 65.96 1.76 -34.62
N ARG A 29 64.66 1.49 -34.47
CA ARG A 29 63.79 2.33 -33.64
C ARG A 29 64.14 2.08 -32.17
N LYS A 30 64.76 3.07 -31.51
CA LYS A 30 65.05 3.07 -30.06
C LYS A 30 63.75 2.85 -29.26
N SER A 31 63.63 1.71 -28.59
CA SER A 31 62.48 1.31 -27.78
C SER A 31 62.51 1.99 -26.41
N GLY A 32 61.46 2.74 -26.05
CA GLY A 32 61.28 3.27 -24.70
C GLY A 32 61.11 2.17 -23.64
N GLY A 33 61.46 2.47 -22.39
CA GLY A 33 61.43 1.55 -21.25
C GLY A 33 60.09 0.81 -21.12
N ARG A 34 60.15 -0.51 -20.90
CA ARG A 34 58.98 -1.41 -20.89
C ARG A 34 58.07 -1.15 -19.67
N TYR A 35 58.63 -0.63 -18.58
CA TYR A 35 57.96 -0.37 -17.30
C TYR A 35 58.33 0.99 -16.71
N CYS A 36 57.49 1.48 -15.79
CA CYS A 36 57.67 2.73 -15.07
C CYS A 36 58.93 2.66 -14.19
N ALA A 37 59.70 3.76 -14.13
CA ALA A 37 60.96 3.84 -13.40
C ALA A 37 60.81 3.79 -11.87
N HIS A 38 59.58 3.96 -11.35
CA HIS A 38 59.29 3.68 -9.95
C HIS A 38 59.40 2.18 -9.66
N LYS A 39 60.12 1.84 -8.59
CA LYS A 39 60.34 0.46 -8.12
C LYS A 39 59.03 -0.33 -8.10
N ASP A 40 59.07 -1.55 -8.63
CA ASP A 40 57.97 -2.52 -8.66
C ASP A 40 56.67 -2.05 -9.33
N CYS A 41 56.72 -1.03 -10.20
CA CYS A 41 55.55 -0.56 -10.92
C CYS A 41 55.36 -1.31 -12.26
N PRO A 42 54.33 -2.18 -12.42
CA PRO A 42 54.11 -2.91 -13.66
C PRO A 42 53.52 -2.05 -14.78
N LYS A 43 53.24 -0.77 -14.50
CA LYS A 43 52.61 0.13 -15.46
C LYS A 43 53.62 0.60 -16.47
N ARG A 44 53.24 0.55 -17.75
CA ARG A 44 54.04 1.13 -18.83
C ARG A 44 54.10 2.66 -18.67
N PRO A 45 55.27 3.29 -18.84
CA PRO A 45 55.39 4.72 -18.63
C PRO A 45 54.66 5.51 -19.72
N SER A 46 54.17 6.69 -19.33
CA SER A 46 53.57 7.68 -20.23
C SER A 46 53.95 9.12 -19.88
N TYR A 47 54.49 9.39 -18.69
CA TYR A 47 54.86 10.70 -18.19
C TYR A 47 56.37 10.93 -18.18
N GLY A 48 56.80 12.13 -18.54
CA GLY A 48 58.19 12.56 -18.58
C GLY A 48 58.33 14.07 -18.70
N THR A 49 59.56 14.57 -18.83
CA THR A 49 59.82 16.00 -19.09
C THR A 49 59.38 16.40 -20.50
N VAL A 50 59.02 17.66 -20.71
CA VAL A 50 58.57 18.15 -22.03
C VAL A 50 59.65 17.89 -23.09
N GLY A 51 59.29 17.21 -24.19
CA GLY A 51 60.23 16.78 -25.24
C GLY A 51 61.08 15.55 -24.89
N GLY A 52 61.02 15.07 -23.65
CA GLY A 52 61.73 13.90 -23.15
C GLY A 52 60.97 12.58 -23.37
N ARG A 53 61.61 11.48 -22.94
CA ARG A 53 61.01 10.14 -22.96
C ARG A 53 60.06 9.93 -21.78
N ALA A 54 59.07 9.07 -21.95
CA ALA A 54 58.21 8.65 -20.85
C ALA A 54 58.98 7.73 -19.89
N GLU A 55 59.10 8.11 -18.62
CA GLU A 55 59.81 7.37 -17.58
C GLU A 55 58.87 6.90 -16.48
N PHE A 56 57.78 7.63 -16.21
CA PHE A 56 56.86 7.34 -15.12
C PHE A 56 55.44 7.05 -15.61
N CYS A 57 54.66 6.32 -14.82
CA CYS A 57 53.21 6.25 -15.00
C CYS A 57 52.54 7.49 -14.40
N LYS A 58 51.26 7.75 -14.72
CA LYS A 58 50.52 8.91 -14.18
C LYS A 58 50.58 9.06 -12.66
N LYS A 59 50.51 7.95 -11.91
CA LYS A 59 50.54 7.96 -10.44
C LYS A 59 51.91 8.32 -9.87
N HIS A 60 52.98 8.05 -10.62
CA HIS A 60 54.37 8.28 -10.19
C HIS A 60 55.00 9.46 -10.94
N ALA A 61 54.18 10.26 -11.64
CA ALA A 61 54.65 11.45 -12.31
C ALA A 61 55.08 12.48 -11.26
N LYS A 62 56.32 12.94 -11.33
CA LYS A 62 56.82 14.02 -10.47
C LYS A 62 56.23 15.36 -10.92
N THR A 63 56.21 16.34 -10.02
CA THR A 63 55.81 17.72 -10.33
C THR A 63 56.57 18.24 -11.56
N GLY A 64 55.84 18.80 -12.54
CA GLY A 64 56.40 19.26 -13.81
C GLY A 64 56.47 18.22 -14.94
N MET A 65 56.17 16.94 -14.68
CA MET A 65 56.10 15.92 -15.73
C MET A 65 54.76 15.93 -16.47
N GLU A 66 54.80 15.74 -17.78
CA GLU A 66 53.62 15.70 -18.65
C GLU A 66 53.48 14.36 -19.36
N ASP A 67 52.27 14.07 -19.86
CA ASP A 67 52.07 12.92 -20.75
C ASP A 67 52.76 13.19 -22.10
N VAL A 68 53.91 12.57 -22.31
CA VAL A 68 54.75 12.69 -23.52
C VAL A 68 54.51 11.54 -24.50
N ARG A 69 53.71 10.56 -24.10
CA ARG A 69 53.43 9.35 -24.91
C ARG A 69 52.13 9.49 -25.70
N HIS A 70 51.10 10.07 -25.11
CA HIS A 70 49.82 10.24 -25.77
C HIS A 70 49.74 11.57 -26.49
N ARG A 71 49.19 11.56 -27.70
CA ARG A 71 48.95 12.79 -28.47
C ARG A 71 47.94 13.68 -27.75
N LYS A 72 48.20 14.98 -27.82
CA LYS A 72 47.32 16.03 -27.35
C LYS A 72 46.45 16.54 -28.50
N CYS A 73 45.34 17.18 -28.15
CA CYS A 73 44.48 17.89 -29.08
C CYS A 73 45.28 18.95 -29.84
N ALA A 74 45.05 19.10 -31.14
CA ALA A 74 45.77 20.01 -32.02
C ALA A 74 45.49 21.49 -31.74
N HIS A 75 44.42 21.80 -31.01
CA HIS A 75 44.16 23.16 -30.51
C HIS A 75 45.28 23.60 -29.55
N LYS A 76 45.79 24.82 -29.75
CA LYS A 76 46.82 25.44 -28.91
C LYS A 76 46.47 25.32 -27.42
N ASP A 77 47.47 24.93 -26.62
CA ASP A 77 47.38 24.77 -25.16
C ASP A 77 46.37 23.73 -24.64
N CYS A 78 45.80 22.90 -25.52
CA CYS A 78 44.86 21.86 -25.09
C CYS A 78 45.59 20.56 -24.67
N ARG A 79 45.52 20.21 -23.38
CA ARG A 79 46.11 18.98 -22.83
C ARG A 79 45.21 17.74 -22.96
N LYS A 80 44.01 17.86 -23.53
CA LYS A 80 43.07 16.74 -23.69
C LYS A 80 43.53 15.81 -24.81
N ARG A 81 43.28 14.52 -24.65
CA ARG A 81 43.45 13.55 -25.74
C ARG A 81 42.42 13.85 -26.85
N PRO A 82 42.83 13.79 -28.12
CA PRO A 82 41.89 13.98 -29.22
C PRO A 82 41.00 12.75 -29.37
N SER A 83 39.73 12.98 -29.69
CA SER A 83 38.77 11.94 -30.06
C SER A 83 38.00 12.26 -31.34
N TYR A 84 38.03 13.51 -31.80
CA TYR A 84 37.31 14.01 -32.96
C TYR A 84 38.23 14.25 -34.16
N GLY A 85 37.76 13.91 -35.35
CA GLY A 85 38.45 14.08 -36.62
C GLY A 85 37.51 13.92 -37.81
N THR A 86 38.06 13.91 -39.02
CA THR A 86 37.30 13.62 -40.24
C THR A 86 36.90 12.14 -40.32
N VAL A 87 35.79 11.82 -40.97
CA VAL A 87 35.32 10.43 -41.11
C VAL A 87 36.39 9.58 -41.81
N GLY A 88 36.78 8.46 -41.19
CA GLY A 88 37.89 7.61 -41.65
C GLY A 88 39.29 8.13 -41.34
N GLY A 89 39.41 9.36 -40.84
CA GLY A 89 40.65 10.00 -40.42
C GLY A 89 41.07 9.68 -38.97
N ARG A 90 42.17 10.30 -38.54
CA ARG A 90 42.66 10.21 -37.17
C ARG A 90 41.97 11.26 -36.29
N ALA A 91 41.87 10.98 -35.00
CA ALA A 91 41.43 11.99 -34.04
C ALA A 91 42.51 13.06 -33.85
N GLU A 92 42.16 14.32 -34.11
CA GLU A 92 43.04 15.48 -34.00
C GLU A 92 42.59 16.46 -32.92
N PHE A 93 41.28 16.54 -32.64
CA PHE A 93 40.70 17.48 -31.70
C PHE A 93 39.97 16.77 -30.55
N CYS A 94 39.88 17.42 -29.40
CA CYS A 94 38.98 16.97 -28.33
C CYS A 94 37.54 17.43 -28.63
N LYS A 95 36.53 16.89 -27.93
CA LYS A 95 35.11 17.27 -28.12
C LYS A 95 34.86 18.78 -28.12
N LYS A 96 35.52 19.52 -27.21
CA LYS A 96 35.36 20.99 -27.09
C LYS A 96 35.95 21.76 -28.27
N HIS A 97 36.95 21.20 -28.95
CA HIS A 97 37.66 21.84 -30.05
C HIS A 97 37.35 21.18 -31.40
N ALA A 98 36.31 20.36 -31.46
CA ALA A 98 35.85 19.75 -32.69
C ALA A 98 35.28 20.83 -33.60
N LYS A 99 35.80 20.93 -34.83
CA LYS A 99 35.28 21.85 -35.85
C LYS A 99 33.98 21.29 -36.44
N THR A 100 33.16 22.15 -37.02
CA THR A 100 31.95 21.77 -37.75
C THR A 100 32.28 20.68 -38.79
N GLY A 101 31.50 19.59 -38.78
CA GLY A 101 31.72 18.42 -39.65
C GLY A 101 32.67 17.35 -39.09
N MET A 102 33.35 17.57 -37.96
CA MET A 102 34.16 16.54 -37.31
C MET A 102 33.31 15.56 -36.50
N GLU A 103 33.70 14.28 -36.52
CA GLU A 103 33.03 13.24 -35.77
C GLU A 103 33.97 12.57 -34.75
N ASP A 104 33.40 11.94 -33.73
CA ASP A 104 34.17 11.05 -32.87
C ASP A 104 34.64 9.84 -33.68
N VAL A 105 35.95 9.74 -33.88
CA VAL A 105 36.63 8.66 -34.63
C VAL A 105 37.52 7.81 -33.73
N ALA A 106 37.70 8.22 -32.47
CA ALA A 106 38.43 7.42 -31.48
C ALA A 106 37.52 6.40 -30.79
N ASN A 107 36.26 6.75 -30.56
CA ASN A 107 35.30 5.88 -29.91
C ASN A 107 34.44 5.13 -30.95
N ARG A 108 34.21 3.84 -30.70
CA ARG A 108 33.38 3.01 -31.56
C ARG A 108 31.92 3.42 -31.46
N LYS A 109 31.25 3.40 -32.61
CA LYS A 109 29.81 3.63 -32.74
C LYS A 109 29.10 2.30 -32.96
N CYS A 110 27.81 2.29 -32.64
CA CYS A 110 26.91 1.20 -32.95
C CYS A 110 26.99 0.85 -34.44
N ALA A 111 27.06 -0.43 -34.77
CA ALA A 111 27.22 -0.96 -36.13
C ALA A 111 26.00 -0.70 -37.03
N HIS A 112 24.84 -0.37 -36.46
CA HIS A 112 23.69 0.07 -37.22
C HIS A 112 23.99 1.36 -37.99
N LYS A 113 23.59 1.39 -39.27
CA LYS A 113 23.78 2.53 -40.17
C LYS A 113 23.29 3.83 -39.53
N HIS A 114 24.09 4.89 -39.64
CA HIS A 114 23.82 6.24 -39.08
C HIS A 114 23.63 6.33 -37.56
N CYS A 115 23.90 5.28 -36.78
CA CYS A 115 23.81 5.36 -35.32
C CYS A 115 25.10 5.94 -34.71
N ARG A 116 24.97 7.06 -33.97
CA ARG A 116 26.10 7.71 -33.26
C ARG A 116 26.26 7.25 -31.81
N LYS A 117 25.39 6.37 -31.30
CA LYS A 117 25.46 5.86 -29.93
C LYS A 117 26.62 4.89 -29.79
N GLN A 118 27.26 4.87 -28.62
CA GLN A 118 28.21 3.81 -28.31
C GLN A 118 27.49 2.46 -28.19
N PRO A 119 28.11 1.37 -28.67
CA PRO A 119 27.53 0.05 -28.54
C PRO A 119 27.70 -0.45 -27.10
N THR A 120 26.64 -1.06 -26.57
CA THR A 120 26.65 -1.76 -25.28
C THR A 120 26.19 -3.22 -25.39
N TYR A 121 25.53 -3.59 -26.49
CA TYR A 121 24.95 -4.91 -26.74
C TYR A 121 25.80 -5.72 -27.73
N GLY A 122 25.96 -7.00 -27.44
CA GLY A 122 26.70 -7.96 -28.25
C GLY A 122 26.36 -9.41 -27.87
N THR A 123 27.10 -10.37 -28.41
CA THR A 123 26.97 -11.79 -28.03
C THR A 123 27.61 -12.04 -26.66
N VAL A 124 27.13 -13.03 -25.91
CA VAL A 124 27.70 -13.41 -24.59
C VAL A 124 29.20 -13.69 -24.73
N GLY A 125 30.03 -13.01 -23.91
CA GLY A 125 31.49 -13.09 -23.97
C GLY A 125 32.14 -12.35 -25.15
N GLY A 126 31.34 -11.78 -26.05
CA GLY A 126 31.77 -11.01 -27.21
C GLY A 126 31.96 -9.52 -26.93
N ARG A 127 32.26 -8.76 -27.98
CA ARG A 127 32.36 -7.28 -27.92
C ARG A 127 30.99 -6.68 -28.18
N ALA A 128 30.72 -5.50 -27.61
CA ALA A 128 29.52 -4.76 -27.96
C ALA A 128 29.62 -4.19 -29.38
N GLU A 129 28.59 -4.44 -30.17
CA GLU A 129 28.47 -4.01 -31.57
C GLU A 129 27.28 -3.08 -31.77
N PHE A 130 26.23 -3.21 -30.97
CA PHE A 130 25.00 -2.46 -31.12
C PHE A 130 24.66 -1.67 -29.86
N CYS A 131 23.92 -0.57 -29.99
CA CYS A 131 23.29 0.07 -28.83
C CYS A 131 21.98 -0.64 -28.48
N LYS A 132 21.40 -0.37 -27.31
CA LYS A 132 20.15 -0.99 -26.85
C LYS A 132 19.02 -1.00 -27.89
N LYS A 133 18.83 0.10 -28.62
CA LYS A 133 17.78 0.23 -29.64
C LYS A 133 18.01 -0.65 -30.88
N HIS A 134 19.26 -1.00 -31.17
CA HIS A 134 19.63 -1.79 -32.34
C HIS A 134 20.12 -3.19 -31.94
N ALA A 135 19.89 -3.60 -30.70
CA ALA A 135 20.20 -4.94 -30.24
C ALA A 135 19.30 -5.93 -30.99
N LYS A 136 19.90 -6.94 -31.60
CA LYS A 136 19.16 -8.03 -32.25
C LYS A 136 18.71 -9.05 -31.20
N THR A 137 17.72 -9.86 -31.53
CA THR A 137 17.27 -10.99 -30.71
C THR A 137 18.46 -11.87 -30.32
N GLY A 138 18.59 -12.18 -29.03
CA GLY A 138 19.72 -12.94 -28.48
C GLY A 138 20.98 -12.12 -28.13
N MET A 139 21.00 -10.81 -28.38
CA MET A 139 22.09 -9.95 -27.90
C MET A 139 21.87 -9.48 -26.47
N GLU A 140 22.95 -9.40 -25.71
CA GLU A 140 22.94 -8.98 -24.32
C GLU A 140 23.78 -7.73 -24.11
N ASP A 141 23.49 -6.96 -23.06
CA ASP A 141 24.40 -5.91 -22.60
C ASP A 141 25.69 -6.55 -22.06
N VAL A 142 26.80 -6.34 -22.77
CA VAL A 142 28.15 -6.89 -22.45
C VAL A 142 29.10 -5.83 -21.93
N VAL A 143 28.64 -4.58 -21.84
CA VAL A 143 29.43 -3.44 -21.34
C VAL A 143 29.05 -3.10 -19.92
N ASN A 144 27.75 -3.03 -19.65
CA ASN A 144 27.26 -2.67 -18.32
C ASN A 144 27.20 -3.92 -17.44
N ARG A 145 27.70 -3.80 -16.22
CA ARG A 145 27.75 -4.91 -15.27
C ARG A 145 26.34 -5.35 -14.90
N LYS A 146 26.10 -6.64 -14.79
CA LYS A 146 24.83 -7.19 -14.32
C LYS A 146 24.92 -7.58 -12.86
N CYS A 147 23.76 -7.70 -12.22
CA CYS A 147 23.62 -8.35 -10.93
C CYS A 147 24.33 -9.72 -10.94
N ALA A 148 25.05 -10.03 -9.86
CA ALA A 148 25.83 -11.24 -9.72
C ALA A 148 24.98 -12.51 -9.59
N HIS A 149 23.69 -12.35 -9.25
CA HIS A 149 22.75 -13.47 -9.27
C HIS A 149 22.59 -14.07 -10.67
N LYS A 150 22.59 -15.41 -10.73
CA LYS A 150 22.50 -16.18 -11.97
C LYS A 150 21.27 -15.75 -12.79
N HIS A 151 21.45 -15.56 -14.09
CA HIS A 151 20.42 -15.14 -15.05
C HIS A 151 19.75 -13.78 -14.80
N CYS A 152 20.24 -12.96 -13.86
CA CYS A 152 19.70 -11.62 -13.65
C CYS A 152 20.25 -10.62 -14.67
N THR A 153 19.36 -9.85 -15.32
CA THR A 153 19.73 -8.81 -16.29
C THR A 153 19.71 -7.39 -15.72
N LYS A 154 19.27 -7.23 -14.46
CA LYS A 154 19.20 -5.94 -13.77
C LYS A 154 20.61 -5.42 -13.46
N GLN A 155 20.76 -4.10 -13.47
CA GLN A 155 21.99 -3.46 -12.98
C GLN A 155 22.09 -3.64 -11.46
N PRO A 156 23.29 -3.90 -10.92
CA PRO A 156 23.47 -3.98 -9.49
C PRO A 156 23.44 -2.59 -8.86
N THR A 157 22.67 -2.45 -7.78
CA THR A 157 22.61 -1.23 -6.95
C THR A 157 22.96 -1.51 -5.49
N TYR A 158 22.87 -2.76 -5.05
CA TYR A 158 23.09 -3.21 -3.68
C TYR A 158 24.46 -3.88 -3.50
N GLY A 159 25.08 -3.64 -2.35
CA GLY A 159 26.34 -4.24 -1.94
C GLY A 159 26.61 -4.01 -0.46
N THR A 160 27.81 -4.35 0.00
CA THR A 160 28.24 -4.10 1.39
C THR A 160 28.52 -2.62 1.62
N VAL A 161 28.38 -2.14 2.86
CA VAL A 161 28.64 -0.74 3.22
C VAL A 161 30.07 -0.34 2.82
N GLY A 162 30.22 0.68 1.98
CA GLY A 162 31.51 1.13 1.43
C GLY A 162 32.06 0.25 0.29
N GLY A 163 31.39 -0.85 -0.04
CA GLY A 163 31.70 -1.74 -1.14
C GLY A 163 31.13 -1.28 -2.48
N ARG A 164 31.35 -2.10 -3.52
CA ARG A 164 30.74 -1.92 -4.85
C ARG A 164 29.39 -2.61 -4.90
N ALA A 165 28.49 -2.12 -5.76
CA ALA A 165 27.24 -2.84 -6.01
C ALA A 165 27.50 -4.13 -6.79
N GLU A 166 26.95 -5.23 -6.26
CA GLU A 166 27.06 -6.57 -6.84
C GLU A 166 25.70 -7.17 -7.17
N PHE A 167 24.64 -6.76 -6.47
CA PHE A 167 23.29 -7.32 -6.63
C PHE A 167 22.26 -6.23 -6.93
N CYS A 168 21.15 -6.60 -7.57
CA CYS A 168 19.97 -5.74 -7.64
C CYS A 168 19.15 -5.88 -6.35
N GLN A 169 18.19 -4.98 -6.13
CA GLN A 169 17.35 -4.98 -4.92
C GLN A 169 16.71 -6.33 -4.58
N GLU A 170 16.20 -7.04 -5.59
CA GLU A 170 15.57 -8.36 -5.41
C GLU A 170 16.53 -9.48 -5.01
N HIS A 171 17.82 -9.35 -5.34
CA HIS A 171 18.85 -10.33 -5.01
C HIS A 171 19.80 -9.80 -3.93
N ALA A 172 19.39 -8.77 -3.19
CA ALA A 172 20.16 -8.21 -2.10
C ALA A 172 19.98 -9.11 -0.87
N ASP A 173 21.08 -9.68 -0.38
CA ASP A 173 21.05 -10.48 0.84
C ASP A 173 20.85 -9.61 2.08
N THR A 174 20.47 -10.24 3.19
CA THR A 174 20.30 -9.59 4.50
C THR A 174 21.59 -8.86 4.90
N GLY A 175 21.49 -7.55 5.11
CA GLY A 175 22.64 -6.68 5.44
C GLY A 175 23.28 -5.96 4.25
N MET A 176 22.87 -6.25 3.01
CA MET A 176 23.26 -5.43 1.85
C MET A 176 22.47 -4.13 1.81
N VAL A 177 23.14 -3.06 1.38
CA VAL A 177 22.55 -1.72 1.26
C VAL A 177 22.70 -1.20 -0.16
N ASP A 178 21.84 -0.26 -0.56
CA ASP A 178 22.07 0.50 -1.79
C ASP A 178 23.36 1.33 -1.63
N VAL A 179 24.33 1.09 -2.51
CA VAL A 179 25.64 1.77 -2.56
C VAL A 179 25.81 2.63 -3.81
N VAL A 180 24.84 2.62 -4.72
CA VAL A 180 24.85 3.41 -5.96
C VAL A 180 24.07 4.69 -5.77
N SER A 181 22.90 4.59 -5.15
CA SER A 181 22.04 5.74 -4.91
C SER A 181 22.65 6.64 -3.85
N ARG A 182 22.60 7.95 -4.13
CA ARG A 182 23.08 8.95 -3.18
C ARG A 182 22.22 8.94 -1.93
N LYS A 183 22.88 9.05 -0.78
CA LYS A 183 22.27 9.16 0.55
C LYS A 183 22.34 10.60 1.03
N CYS A 184 21.45 10.93 1.94
CA CYS A 184 21.51 12.17 2.70
C CYS A 184 22.91 12.37 3.31
N ALA A 185 23.42 13.58 3.24
CA ALA A 185 24.76 13.94 3.73
C ALA A 185 24.87 13.94 5.26
N HIS A 186 23.75 13.84 5.97
CA HIS A 186 23.76 13.61 7.41
C HIS A 186 24.36 12.25 7.75
N LYS A 187 25.23 12.22 8.77
CA LYS A 187 25.89 11.01 9.23
C LYS A 187 24.88 9.91 9.52
N ASP A 188 25.17 8.70 9.06
CA ASP A 188 24.37 7.48 9.28
C ASP A 188 22.93 7.52 8.72
N CYS A 189 22.58 8.52 7.90
CA CYS A 189 21.28 8.58 7.26
C CYS A 189 21.22 7.74 5.97
N THR A 190 20.22 6.88 5.85
CA THR A 190 20.00 6.02 4.67
C THR A 190 18.96 6.57 3.69
N LYS A 191 18.25 7.65 4.04
CA LYS A 191 17.23 8.28 3.20
C LYS A 191 17.87 8.96 1.99
N HIS A 192 17.15 8.97 0.87
CA HIS A 192 17.55 9.76 -0.29
C HIS A 192 17.43 11.26 0.00
N PRO A 193 18.38 12.07 -0.47
CA PRO A 193 18.29 13.50 -0.32
C PRO A 193 17.25 14.07 -1.29
N THR A 194 16.37 14.91 -0.77
CA THR A 194 15.41 15.69 -1.56
C THR A 194 15.58 17.20 -1.36
N TYR A 195 16.21 17.62 -0.26
CA TYR A 195 16.41 19.01 0.12
C TYR A 195 17.81 19.52 -0.21
N GLY A 196 17.88 20.76 -0.68
CA GLY A 196 19.11 21.46 -1.04
C GLY A 196 18.91 22.97 -1.14
N THR A 197 19.95 23.69 -1.57
CA THR A 197 19.84 25.12 -1.87
C THR A 197 19.11 25.35 -3.19
N VAL A 198 18.38 26.45 -3.35
CA VAL A 198 17.69 26.82 -4.59
C VAL A 198 18.62 26.73 -5.80
N GLY A 199 18.19 26.00 -6.84
CA GLY A 199 18.98 25.74 -8.05
C GLY A 199 20.18 24.79 -7.86
N GLY A 200 20.41 24.32 -6.64
CA GLY A 200 21.45 23.36 -6.28
C GLY A 200 21.00 21.91 -6.39
N ARG A 201 21.87 21.01 -5.94
CA ARG A 201 21.56 19.57 -5.84
C ARG A 201 20.98 19.28 -4.46
N ALA A 202 20.14 18.25 -4.36
CA ALA A 202 19.71 17.74 -3.07
C ALA A 202 20.88 17.09 -2.33
N GLU A 203 21.11 17.51 -1.08
CA GLU A 203 22.14 17.00 -0.20
C GLU A 203 21.57 16.36 1.07
N PHE A 204 20.37 16.76 1.50
CA PHE A 204 19.75 16.27 2.73
C PHE A 204 18.35 15.70 2.48
N CYS A 205 17.90 14.77 3.33
CA CYS A 205 16.48 14.40 3.36
C CYS A 205 15.67 15.45 4.11
N LYS A 206 14.34 15.35 4.08
CA LYS A 206 13.42 16.29 4.76
C LYS A 206 13.76 16.52 6.24
N GLU A 207 14.08 15.46 6.97
CA GLU A 207 14.38 15.51 8.41
C GLU A 207 15.73 16.15 8.71
N HIS A 208 16.67 16.11 7.77
CA HIS A 208 18.00 16.69 7.92
C HIS A 208 18.17 17.98 7.12
N ALA A 209 17.06 18.53 6.60
CA ALA A 209 17.06 19.80 5.89
C ALA A 209 17.41 20.91 6.89
N LYS A 210 18.42 21.71 6.54
CA LYS A 210 18.82 22.88 7.34
C LYS A 210 17.91 24.06 7.01
N THR A 211 17.85 25.03 7.92
CA THR A 211 17.12 26.29 7.69
C THR A 211 17.54 26.92 6.36
N GLY A 212 16.56 27.27 5.52
CA GLY A 212 16.78 27.82 4.18
C GLY A 212 17.02 26.79 3.07
N MET A 213 16.90 25.48 3.34
CA MET A 213 16.87 24.45 2.30
C MET A 213 15.45 24.16 1.83
N GLU A 214 15.30 23.91 0.53
CA GLU A 214 14.02 23.62 -0.14
C GLU A 214 14.07 22.24 -0.78
N ASP A 215 12.90 21.64 -1.06
CA ASP A 215 12.83 20.42 -1.86
C ASP A 215 13.19 20.75 -3.32
N VAL A 216 14.37 20.30 -3.75
CA VAL A 216 14.90 20.54 -5.11
C VAL A 216 14.72 19.33 -6.02
N VAL A 217 14.10 18.25 -5.51
CA VAL A 217 13.81 17.03 -6.28
C VAL A 217 12.38 17.03 -6.77
N HIS A 218 11.44 17.33 -5.88
CA HIS A 218 10.03 17.43 -6.22
C HIS A 218 9.74 18.83 -6.74
N ARG A 219 8.95 18.91 -7.82
CA ARG A 219 8.47 20.21 -8.28
C ARG A 219 7.41 20.70 -7.32
N MET A 220 7.52 21.98 -7.00
CA MET A 220 6.56 22.71 -6.20
C MET A 220 5.63 23.49 -7.12
N CYS A 221 4.50 23.93 -6.57
CA CYS A 221 3.63 24.89 -7.23
C CYS A 221 4.44 26.08 -7.75
N ALA A 222 4.15 26.52 -8.98
CA ALA A 222 4.85 27.63 -9.63
C ALA A 222 4.51 28.99 -8.99
N HIS A 223 3.48 29.06 -8.14
CA HIS A 223 3.19 30.25 -7.37
C HIS A 223 4.31 30.54 -6.37
N LYS A 224 4.68 31.81 -6.26
CA LYS A 224 5.76 32.28 -5.40
C LYS A 224 5.52 31.83 -3.95
N ASP A 225 6.57 31.33 -3.30
CA ASP A 225 6.60 30.90 -1.89
C ASP A 225 5.62 29.75 -1.56
N CYS A 226 5.01 29.10 -2.56
CA CYS A 226 4.13 27.97 -2.34
C CYS A 226 4.94 26.66 -2.21
N THR A 227 4.73 25.95 -1.10
CA THR A 227 5.38 24.66 -0.79
C THR A 227 4.47 23.45 -1.01
N THR A 228 3.35 23.66 -1.70
CA THR A 228 2.40 22.60 -2.02
C THR A 228 2.80 21.93 -3.34
N ARG A 229 2.60 20.61 -3.45
CA ARG A 229 2.83 19.89 -4.70
C ARG A 229 1.78 20.31 -5.73
N PRO A 230 2.16 20.56 -6.99
CA PRO A 230 1.20 20.92 -8.01
C PRO A 230 0.39 19.70 -8.43
N SER A 231 -0.91 19.90 -8.61
CA SER A 231 -1.84 18.93 -9.21
C SER A 231 -2.57 19.50 -10.44
N TYR A 232 -2.62 20.82 -10.59
CA TYR A 232 -3.35 21.52 -11.62
C TYR A 232 -2.45 22.01 -12.75
N GLY A 233 -2.98 21.95 -13.97
CA GLY A 233 -2.32 22.42 -15.19
C GLY A 233 -3.27 22.46 -16.38
N THR A 234 -2.72 22.67 -17.58
CA THR A 234 -3.50 22.62 -18.82
C THR A 234 -3.83 21.19 -19.22
N VAL A 235 -4.96 20.97 -19.89
CA VAL A 235 -5.40 19.62 -20.33
C VAL A 235 -4.30 18.94 -21.16
N GLY A 236 -3.90 17.74 -20.75
CA GLY A 236 -2.81 16.97 -21.37
C GLY A 236 -1.39 17.51 -21.08
N GLY A 237 -1.30 18.62 -20.35
CA GLY A 237 -0.06 19.22 -19.86
C GLY A 237 0.45 18.57 -18.57
N ARG A 238 1.43 19.23 -17.96
CA ARG A 238 1.99 18.86 -16.66
C ARG A 238 1.33 19.69 -15.56
N ALA A 239 1.30 19.17 -14.34
CA ALA A 239 0.89 19.97 -13.19
C ALA A 239 1.93 21.05 -12.89
N GLU A 240 1.49 22.30 -12.83
CA GLU A 240 2.33 23.47 -12.54
C GLU A 240 1.87 24.20 -11.28
N PHE A 241 0.59 24.12 -10.93
CA PHE A 241 0.00 24.81 -9.79
C PHE A 241 -0.68 23.83 -8.84
N CYS A 242 -0.80 24.18 -7.56
CA CYS A 242 -1.71 23.49 -6.66
C CYS A 242 -3.14 24.02 -6.85
N GLU A 243 -4.12 23.35 -6.26
CA GLU A 243 -5.54 23.73 -6.36
C GLU A 243 -5.79 25.21 -6.02
N GLU A 244 -5.25 25.69 -4.91
CA GLU A 244 -5.39 27.08 -4.46
C GLU A 244 -4.80 28.12 -5.43
N HIS A 245 -3.80 27.73 -6.22
CA HIS A 245 -3.13 28.61 -7.18
C HIS A 245 -3.48 28.25 -8.63
N ALA A 246 -4.50 27.42 -8.84
CA ALA A 246 -4.97 27.06 -10.16
C ALA A 246 -5.65 28.28 -10.80
N GLU A 247 -5.18 28.66 -11.98
CA GLU A 247 -5.81 29.72 -12.77
C GLU A 247 -7.08 29.21 -13.47
N THR A 248 -7.96 30.13 -13.85
CA THR A 248 -9.18 29.81 -14.59
C THR A 248 -8.86 28.99 -15.84
N GLY A 249 -9.49 27.82 -15.97
CA GLY A 249 -9.28 26.90 -17.08
C GLY A 249 -8.20 25.83 -16.84
N MET A 250 -7.49 25.86 -15.70
CA MET A 250 -6.65 24.75 -15.27
C MET A 250 -7.47 23.62 -14.67
N VAL A 251 -7.02 22.39 -14.87
CA VAL A 251 -7.66 21.17 -14.38
C VAL A 251 -6.66 20.31 -13.63
N ASP A 252 -7.16 19.41 -12.79
CA ASP A 252 -6.31 18.41 -12.15
C ASP A 252 -5.79 17.43 -13.22
N VAL A 253 -4.48 17.46 -13.47
CA VAL A 253 -3.80 16.61 -14.46
C VAL A 253 -3.01 15.48 -13.82
N VAL A 254 -3.05 15.38 -12.48
CA VAL A 254 -2.42 14.30 -11.72
C VAL A 254 -3.38 13.14 -11.54
N HIS A 255 -4.64 13.42 -11.28
CA HIS A 255 -5.69 12.41 -11.15
C HIS A 255 -6.25 12.01 -12.53
N PRO A 256 -6.78 10.77 -12.67
CA PRO A 256 -7.40 10.33 -13.90
C PRO A 256 -8.58 11.25 -14.29
N MET A 257 -8.67 11.57 -15.57
CA MET A 257 -9.80 12.25 -16.18
C MET A 257 -10.70 11.23 -16.88
N CYS A 258 -11.97 11.60 -17.07
CA CYS A 258 -12.90 10.86 -17.92
C CYS A 258 -12.26 10.56 -19.29
N ALA A 259 -12.44 9.33 -19.77
CA ALA A 259 -11.90 8.87 -21.05
C ALA A 259 -12.59 9.51 -22.25
N HIS A 260 -13.76 10.14 -22.06
CA HIS A 260 -14.42 10.89 -23.11
C HIS A 260 -13.58 12.11 -23.52
N LYS A 261 -13.51 12.35 -24.82
CA LYS A 261 -12.71 13.42 -25.40
C LYS A 261 -13.11 14.78 -24.82
N ASP A 262 -12.10 15.58 -24.44
CA ASP A 262 -12.24 16.94 -23.91
C ASP A 262 -13.02 17.02 -22.57
N CYS A 263 -13.31 15.89 -21.93
CA CYS A 263 -13.94 15.84 -20.62
C CYS A 263 -12.90 15.91 -19.50
N THR A 264 -13.10 16.84 -18.56
CA THR A 264 -12.16 17.11 -17.46
C THR A 264 -12.69 16.66 -16.10
N THR A 265 -13.87 16.06 -16.07
CA THR A 265 -14.48 15.53 -14.85
C THR A 265 -13.76 14.25 -14.41
N ARG A 266 -13.74 14.01 -13.10
CA ARG A 266 -13.20 12.78 -12.53
C ARG A 266 -14.10 11.60 -12.93
N PRO A 267 -13.54 10.49 -13.39
CA PRO A 267 -14.35 9.32 -13.69
C PRO A 267 -14.82 8.67 -12.39
N SER A 268 -16.08 8.24 -12.38
CA SER A 268 -16.70 7.43 -11.32
C SER A 268 -17.34 6.15 -11.87
N TYR A 269 -17.65 6.10 -13.16
CA TYR A 269 -18.32 5.01 -13.83
C TYR A 269 -17.34 4.10 -14.59
N GLY A 270 -17.64 2.81 -14.56
CA GLY A 270 -16.87 1.78 -15.27
C GLY A 270 -17.62 0.46 -15.33
N THR A 271 -16.93 -0.57 -15.80
CA THR A 271 -17.45 -1.95 -15.78
C THR A 271 -17.42 -2.52 -14.37
N VAL A 272 -18.33 -3.44 -14.04
CA VAL A 272 -18.38 -4.07 -12.71
C VAL A 272 -17.03 -4.73 -12.38
N GLY A 273 -16.37 -4.25 -11.32
CA GLY A 273 -15.04 -4.69 -10.90
C GLY A 273 -13.86 -4.13 -11.71
N GLY A 274 -14.14 -3.30 -12.70
CA GLY A 274 -13.16 -2.48 -13.40
C GLY A 274 -12.78 -1.22 -12.63
N ARG A 275 -11.92 -0.41 -13.25
CA ARG A 275 -11.62 0.96 -12.78
C ARG A 275 -12.67 1.93 -13.32
N ALA A 276 -12.84 3.07 -12.65
CA ALA A 276 -13.61 4.17 -13.21
C ALA A 276 -12.87 4.74 -14.43
N GLU A 277 -13.54 4.78 -15.57
CA GLU A 277 -13.01 5.31 -16.83
C GLU A 277 -13.83 6.50 -17.34
N PHE A 278 -15.11 6.57 -16.99
CA PHE A 278 -16.02 7.62 -17.45
C PHE A 278 -16.65 8.36 -16.28
N CYS A 279 -17.06 9.60 -16.48
CA CYS A 279 -17.96 10.27 -15.54
C CYS A 279 -19.41 9.85 -15.79
N GLU A 280 -20.32 10.25 -14.91
CA GLU A 280 -21.74 9.96 -15.03
C GLU A 280 -22.34 10.35 -16.38
N GLU A 281 -22.08 11.57 -16.85
CA GLU A 281 -22.59 12.08 -18.13
C GLU A 281 -22.08 11.29 -19.36
N HIS A 282 -20.92 10.65 -19.24
CA HIS A 282 -20.29 9.89 -20.33
C HIS A 282 -20.32 8.38 -20.05
N ALA A 283 -21.11 7.93 -19.07
CA ALA A 283 -21.29 6.52 -18.78
C ALA A 283 -22.10 5.85 -19.90
N GLU A 284 -21.53 4.81 -20.49
CA GLU A 284 -22.23 4.01 -21.51
C GLU A 284 -23.24 3.04 -20.86
N THR A 285 -24.22 2.58 -21.64
CA THR A 285 -25.21 1.62 -21.16
C THR A 285 -24.56 0.36 -20.58
N GLY A 286 -24.88 0.06 -19.31
CA GLY A 286 -24.31 -1.08 -18.58
C GLY A 286 -23.10 -0.73 -17.70
N MET A 287 -22.60 0.51 -17.73
CA MET A 287 -21.63 0.99 -16.75
C MET A 287 -22.32 1.29 -15.41
N VAL A 288 -21.58 1.09 -14.31
CA VAL A 288 -22.04 1.37 -12.95
C VAL A 288 -21.07 2.32 -12.26
N ASP A 289 -21.54 3.07 -11.25
CA ASP A 289 -20.64 3.83 -10.38
C ASP A 289 -19.77 2.85 -9.58
N VAL A 290 -18.49 2.76 -9.96
CA VAL A 290 -17.50 1.90 -9.30
C VAL A 290 -16.69 2.67 -8.25
N ALA A 291 -16.78 4.00 -8.23
CA ALA A 291 -16.17 4.83 -7.20
C ALA A 291 -17.03 4.84 -5.92
N ASN A 292 -18.35 4.89 -6.07
CA ASN A 292 -19.33 4.93 -4.98
C ASN A 292 -20.42 3.86 -5.22
N PRO A 293 -20.08 2.56 -5.15
CA PRO A 293 -21.03 1.51 -5.47
C PRO A 293 -22.26 1.57 -4.54
N MET A 294 -23.45 1.48 -5.12
CA MET A 294 -24.73 1.43 -4.39
C MET A 294 -25.12 -0.01 -4.08
N CYS A 295 -25.94 -0.20 -3.04
CA CYS A 295 -26.47 -1.50 -2.70
C CYS A 295 -27.34 -2.05 -3.84
N GLN A 296 -27.08 -3.29 -4.27
CA GLN A 296 -27.81 -3.93 -5.36
C GLN A 296 -29.22 -4.40 -4.96
N HIS A 297 -29.57 -4.36 -3.68
CA HIS A 297 -30.90 -4.71 -3.22
C HIS A 297 -31.93 -3.68 -3.71
N ALA A 298 -33.02 -4.15 -4.32
CA ALA A 298 -34.05 -3.30 -4.89
C ALA A 298 -34.65 -2.36 -3.83
N GLY A 299 -34.74 -1.07 -4.15
CA GLY A 299 -35.26 -0.05 -3.22
C GLY A 299 -34.29 0.34 -2.09
N CYS A 300 -33.01 -0.05 -2.15
CA CYS A 300 -32.02 0.34 -1.16
C CYS A 300 -31.12 1.47 -1.66
N ASP A 301 -31.20 2.64 -1.03
CA ASP A 301 -30.40 3.82 -1.38
C ASP A 301 -29.09 3.93 -0.58
N LEU A 302 -28.65 2.84 0.07
CA LEU A 302 -27.41 2.82 0.85
C LEU A 302 -26.21 2.42 0.00
N HIS A 303 -25.03 2.97 0.31
CA HIS A 303 -23.79 2.56 -0.34
C HIS A 303 -23.39 1.11 0.00
N ALA A 304 -22.92 0.40 -1.03
CA ALA A 304 -22.34 -0.92 -0.91
C ALA A 304 -20.93 -0.83 -0.33
N HIS A 305 -20.72 -1.54 0.77
CA HIS A 305 -19.40 -1.69 1.40
C HIS A 305 -19.09 -3.14 1.79
N ASN A 306 -20.05 -4.04 1.60
CA ASN A 306 -19.90 -5.47 1.84
C ASN A 306 -20.03 -6.26 0.54
N GLY A 307 -19.35 -7.38 0.46
CA GLY A 307 -19.42 -8.30 -0.66
C GLY A 307 -18.62 -9.56 -0.39
N VAL A 308 -18.60 -10.48 -1.35
CA VAL A 308 -17.80 -11.71 -1.25
C VAL A 308 -16.31 -11.36 -1.36
N PRO A 309 -15.42 -11.91 -0.52
CA PRO A 309 -13.98 -11.68 -0.60
C PRO A 309 -13.44 -11.81 -2.04
N GLY A 310 -12.71 -10.79 -2.50
CA GLY A 310 -12.17 -10.70 -3.85
C GLY A 310 -13.10 -10.08 -4.90
N ILE A 311 -14.39 -9.96 -4.60
CA ILE A 311 -15.39 -9.29 -5.46
C ILE A 311 -15.63 -7.86 -4.92
N PRO A 312 -15.84 -6.85 -5.79
CA PRO A 312 -16.24 -5.52 -5.34
C PRO A 312 -17.46 -5.53 -4.40
N PRO A 313 -17.63 -4.49 -3.57
CA PRO A 313 -18.82 -4.36 -2.74
C PRO A 313 -20.11 -4.42 -3.57
N THR A 314 -21.09 -5.21 -3.10
CA THR A 314 -22.39 -5.41 -3.76
C THR A 314 -23.57 -4.96 -2.89
N CYS A 315 -23.39 -4.87 -1.56
CA CYS A 315 -24.48 -4.55 -0.64
C CYS A 315 -24.03 -3.69 0.54
N CYS A 316 -25.02 -3.03 1.17
CA CYS A 316 -24.85 -2.30 2.42
C CYS A 316 -24.73 -3.25 3.63
N ALA A 317 -24.65 -2.72 4.84
CA ALA A 317 -24.52 -3.53 6.06
C ALA A 317 -25.77 -4.36 6.34
N LEU A 318 -26.95 -3.79 6.10
CA LEU A 318 -28.24 -4.43 6.35
C LEU A 318 -28.51 -5.61 5.42
N HIS A 319 -28.02 -5.53 4.18
CA HIS A 319 -28.19 -6.58 3.16
C HIS A 319 -26.97 -7.51 3.06
N ARG A 320 -26.09 -7.51 4.07
CA ARG A 320 -24.91 -8.38 4.13
C ARG A 320 -25.32 -9.82 4.43
N SER A 321 -24.97 -10.76 3.54
CA SER A 321 -25.25 -12.18 3.72
C SER A 321 -24.02 -13.01 4.13
N LYS A 322 -24.25 -14.29 4.45
CA LYS A 322 -23.19 -15.25 4.80
C LYS A 322 -22.11 -15.28 3.72
N GLY A 323 -20.84 -15.32 4.14
CA GLY A 323 -19.72 -15.29 3.21
C GLY A 323 -19.26 -13.87 2.82
N MET A 324 -20.08 -12.83 3.05
CA MET A 324 -19.70 -11.46 2.71
C MET A 324 -18.91 -10.79 3.83
N ILE A 325 -17.94 -9.95 3.46
CA ILE A 325 -17.13 -9.15 4.36
C ILE A 325 -17.18 -7.68 3.96
N ARG A 326 -16.96 -6.79 4.93
CA ARG A 326 -16.72 -5.36 4.66
C ARG A 326 -15.38 -5.18 3.95
N SER A 327 -15.35 -4.29 2.96
CA SER A 327 -14.17 -4.02 2.12
C SER A 327 -13.61 -5.31 1.50
N PRO A 328 -14.42 -6.02 0.70
CA PRO A 328 -14.14 -7.37 0.22
C PRO A 328 -12.91 -7.52 -0.67
N THR A 329 -12.44 -6.44 -1.29
CA THR A 329 -11.26 -6.42 -2.16
C THR A 329 -9.97 -6.06 -1.42
N GLN A 330 -10.02 -5.82 -0.11
CA GLN A 330 -8.85 -5.44 0.67
C GLN A 330 -7.85 -6.61 0.78
N ARG A 331 -6.60 -6.37 0.34
CA ARG A 331 -5.54 -7.38 0.34
C ARG A 331 -4.92 -7.59 1.72
N CYS A 332 -4.21 -8.70 1.86
CA CYS A 332 -3.34 -8.98 2.98
C CYS A 332 -2.33 -7.83 3.21
N SER A 333 -2.02 -7.54 4.46
CA SER A 333 -1.10 -6.48 4.88
C SER A 333 0.37 -6.87 4.74
N ASP A 334 0.67 -8.13 4.41
CA ASP A 334 2.03 -8.54 4.05
C ASP A 334 2.42 -7.92 2.69
N PRO A 335 3.52 -7.16 2.59
CA PRO A 335 3.89 -6.44 1.37
C PRO A 335 4.15 -7.31 0.14
N LYS A 336 4.43 -8.61 0.33
CA LYS A 336 4.70 -9.57 -0.75
C LYS A 336 3.49 -10.44 -1.07
N CYS A 337 2.45 -10.40 -0.25
CA CYS A 337 1.24 -11.17 -0.46
C CYS A 337 0.22 -10.43 -1.35
N GLN A 338 -0.40 -11.15 -2.27
CA GLN A 338 -1.47 -10.62 -3.12
C GLN A 338 -2.86 -11.17 -2.77
N GLU A 339 -2.94 -12.09 -1.81
CA GLU A 339 -4.19 -12.71 -1.36
C GLU A 339 -5.13 -11.73 -0.65
N ILE A 340 -6.42 -12.06 -0.61
CA ILE A 340 -7.44 -11.26 0.07
C ILE A 340 -7.30 -11.40 1.58
N GLY A 341 -7.40 -10.27 2.28
CA GLY A 341 -7.30 -10.21 3.72
C GLY A 341 -8.62 -10.53 4.43
N THR A 342 -8.87 -11.81 4.67
CA THR A 342 -10.09 -12.34 5.30
C THR A 342 -10.08 -12.32 6.83
N HIS A 343 -8.93 -12.02 7.45
CA HIS A 343 -8.77 -11.93 8.89
C HIS A 343 -8.37 -10.51 9.30
N VAL A 344 -8.79 -10.06 10.49
CA VAL A 344 -8.43 -8.75 11.05
C VAL A 344 -7.64 -8.91 12.35
N PHE A 345 -6.54 -8.18 12.45
CA PHE A 345 -5.76 -8.06 13.68
C PHE A 345 -5.21 -6.64 13.79
N CYS A 346 -5.43 -5.97 14.93
CA CYS A 346 -5.03 -4.58 15.17
C CYS A 346 -5.37 -3.64 13.99
N ARG A 347 -6.61 -3.71 13.48
CA ARG A 347 -7.13 -2.92 12.34
C ARG A 347 -6.43 -3.15 10.98
N LYS A 348 -5.54 -4.14 10.88
CA LYS A 348 -4.93 -4.58 9.62
C LYS A 348 -5.58 -5.87 9.11
N ARG A 349 -5.57 -6.08 7.80
CA ARG A 349 -6.13 -7.28 7.15
C ARG A 349 -5.05 -8.29 6.82
N TYR A 350 -5.31 -9.58 7.04
CA TYR A 350 -4.38 -10.66 6.73
C TYR A 350 -5.13 -11.81 6.04
N CYS A 351 -4.46 -12.51 5.12
CA CYS A 351 -4.99 -13.78 4.61
C CYS A 351 -4.78 -14.88 5.66
N GLU A 352 -5.29 -16.07 5.38
CA GLU A 352 -5.23 -17.22 6.30
C GLU A 352 -3.78 -17.61 6.66
N ASP A 353 -2.86 -17.55 5.69
CA ASP A 353 -1.44 -17.93 5.90
C ASP A 353 -0.63 -16.88 6.66
N HIS A 354 -1.03 -15.61 6.59
CA HIS A 354 -0.28 -14.48 7.15
C HIS A 354 -0.96 -13.91 8.41
N GLN A 355 -2.01 -14.53 8.91
CA GLN A 355 -2.73 -14.03 10.06
C GLN A 355 -1.88 -14.15 11.34
N PRO A 356 -1.77 -13.08 12.14
CA PRO A 356 -1.19 -13.17 13.47
C PRO A 356 -2.05 -14.04 14.39
N GLU A 357 -1.44 -14.59 15.44
CA GLU A 357 -2.17 -15.30 16.47
C GLU A 357 -3.19 -14.37 17.16
N GLY A 358 -4.45 -14.81 17.25
CA GLY A 358 -5.56 -14.00 17.76
C GLY A 358 -6.24 -13.10 16.72
N ALA A 359 -5.96 -13.29 15.42
CA ALA A 359 -6.73 -12.62 14.37
C ALA A 359 -8.18 -13.13 14.31
N PHE A 360 -9.13 -12.23 14.07
CA PHE A 360 -10.54 -12.56 13.92
C PHE A 360 -10.89 -12.81 12.46
N ASN A 361 -11.62 -13.89 12.17
CA ASN A 361 -12.14 -14.14 10.83
C ASN A 361 -13.33 -13.21 10.55
N LEU A 362 -13.28 -12.49 9.44
CA LEU A 362 -14.30 -11.51 9.06
C LEU A 362 -15.50 -12.14 8.34
N VAL A 363 -15.34 -13.35 7.84
CA VAL A 363 -16.38 -14.12 7.16
C VAL A 363 -17.32 -14.68 8.22
N LEU A 364 -18.61 -14.41 8.07
CA LEU A 364 -19.64 -14.99 8.93
C LEU A 364 -19.65 -16.51 8.77
N ARG A 365 -19.38 -17.23 9.87
CA ARG A 365 -19.38 -18.69 9.98
C ARG A 365 -20.17 -19.10 11.22
N PRO A 366 -20.79 -20.29 11.23
CA PRO A 366 -21.55 -20.74 12.38
C PRO A 366 -20.61 -21.00 13.56
N CYS A 367 -20.88 -20.35 14.69
CA CYS A 367 -20.14 -20.52 15.94
C CYS A 367 -20.21 -21.97 16.43
N VAL A 368 -19.09 -22.51 16.89
CA VAL A 368 -18.99 -23.89 17.41
C VAL A 368 -19.91 -24.11 18.63
N SER A 369 -20.15 -23.07 19.44
CA SER A 369 -20.99 -23.17 20.65
C SER A 369 -22.47 -22.87 20.37
N CYS A 370 -22.80 -21.73 19.76
CA CYS A 370 -24.19 -21.29 19.59
C CYS A 370 -24.80 -21.55 18.21
N GLY A 371 -24.02 -22.01 17.23
CA GLY A 371 -24.48 -22.32 15.87
C GLY A 371 -24.85 -21.10 15.00
N LEU A 372 -24.90 -19.90 15.57
CA LEU A 372 -25.21 -18.66 14.86
C LEU A 372 -24.04 -18.20 13.97
N ASP A 373 -24.35 -17.65 12.81
CA ASP A 373 -23.36 -17.12 11.87
C ASP A 373 -22.73 -15.82 12.41
N TRP A 374 -21.46 -15.89 12.83
CA TRP A 374 -20.71 -14.79 13.46
C TRP A 374 -19.29 -14.67 12.91
N MET A 375 -18.61 -13.56 13.26
CA MET A 375 -17.16 -13.45 13.11
C MET A 375 -16.50 -14.27 14.21
N LEU A 376 -15.74 -15.30 13.85
CA LEU A 376 -15.21 -16.27 14.80
C LEU A 376 -13.71 -16.04 15.06
N ASN A 377 -13.25 -16.41 16.26
CA ASN A 377 -11.83 -16.55 16.58
C ASN A 377 -11.24 -17.81 15.91
N LYS A 378 -9.93 -18.08 16.11
CA LYS A 378 -9.25 -19.24 15.48
C LYS A 378 -9.84 -20.58 15.94
N GLU A 379 -10.42 -20.61 17.14
CA GLU A 379 -11.07 -21.77 17.74
C GLU A 379 -12.52 -21.97 17.26
N GLY A 380 -13.06 -21.07 16.44
CA GLY A 380 -14.42 -21.17 15.90
C GLY A 380 -15.51 -20.65 16.84
N TYR A 381 -15.17 -19.93 17.89
CA TYR A 381 -16.12 -19.29 18.80
C TYR A 381 -16.36 -17.84 18.41
N CYS A 382 -17.61 -17.37 18.53
CA CYS A 382 -17.94 -15.96 18.43
C CYS A 382 -17.43 -15.21 19.68
N PRO A 383 -17.34 -13.87 19.69
CA PRO A 383 -16.83 -13.09 20.82
C PRO A 383 -17.56 -13.37 22.14
N TYR A 384 -18.83 -13.79 22.08
CA TYR A 384 -19.67 -14.10 23.23
C TYR A 384 -19.55 -15.54 23.72
N CYS A 385 -19.09 -16.46 22.87
CA CYS A 385 -18.89 -17.86 23.21
C CYS A 385 -17.42 -18.20 23.44
N ASP A 386 -16.50 -17.28 23.17
CA ASP A 386 -15.06 -17.45 23.36
C ASP A 386 -14.72 -17.47 24.86
N PRO A 387 -14.22 -18.60 25.40
CA PRO A 387 -13.83 -18.71 26.81
C PRO A 387 -12.75 -17.70 27.23
N ALA A 388 -11.87 -17.29 26.31
CA ALA A 388 -10.81 -16.31 26.59
C ALA A 388 -11.31 -14.85 26.62
N THR A 389 -12.42 -14.57 25.94
CA THR A 389 -13.07 -13.25 25.92
C THR A 389 -14.10 -13.13 27.05
N ALA A 390 -14.82 -14.21 27.37
CA ALA A 390 -15.70 -14.32 28.53
C ALA A 390 -14.97 -14.10 29.88
N ALA A 391 -13.68 -14.45 29.96
CA ALA A 391 -12.86 -14.18 31.14
C ALA A 391 -12.30 -12.74 31.22
N ARG A 392 -12.32 -11.98 30.11
CA ARG A 392 -11.81 -10.59 30.03
C ARG A 392 -12.91 -9.53 30.09
N MET A 393 -14.16 -9.89 29.86
CA MET A 393 -15.30 -8.99 29.94
C MET A 393 -15.91 -9.05 31.34
N MET A 394 -15.52 -8.11 32.22
CA MET A 394 -16.35 -7.70 33.34
C MET A 394 -17.54 -6.92 32.76
N MET A 395 -18.54 -7.64 32.24
CA MET A 395 -19.79 -7.09 31.72
C MET A 395 -20.64 -6.59 32.90
N SER A 396 -21.30 -5.44 32.77
CA SER A 396 -22.34 -5.02 33.75
C SER A 396 -23.47 -6.05 33.79
N GLN A 397 -24.27 -6.08 34.86
CA GLN A 397 -25.37 -7.05 34.94
C GLN A 397 -26.40 -6.78 33.84
N GLU A 398 -26.62 -5.49 33.52
CA GLU A 398 -27.40 -5.02 32.36
C GLU A 398 -26.94 -5.65 31.04
N GLU A 399 -25.64 -5.58 30.73
CA GLU A 399 -25.11 -6.13 29.48
C GLU A 399 -25.25 -7.67 29.43
N GLN A 400 -25.16 -8.34 30.58
CA GLN A 400 -25.39 -9.79 30.67
C GLN A 400 -26.84 -10.16 30.38
N VAL A 401 -27.80 -9.38 30.90
CA VAL A 401 -29.24 -9.60 30.71
C VAL A 401 -29.62 -9.39 29.24
N VAL A 402 -29.17 -8.29 28.63
CA VAL A 402 -29.45 -8.02 27.20
C VAL A 402 -28.87 -9.12 26.32
N ASN A 403 -27.61 -9.52 26.55
CA ASN A 403 -26.99 -10.60 25.78
C ASN A 403 -27.67 -11.95 26.00
N PHE A 404 -28.25 -12.22 27.18
CA PHE A 404 -29.05 -13.42 27.39
C PHE A 404 -30.32 -13.40 26.53
N LEU A 405 -31.05 -12.27 26.49
CA LEU A 405 -32.28 -12.13 25.71
C LEU A 405 -32.03 -12.22 24.19
N LEU A 406 -30.94 -11.64 23.70
CA LEU A 406 -30.55 -11.70 22.29
C LEU A 406 -30.15 -13.10 21.80
N ARG A 407 -30.03 -14.10 22.69
CA ARG A 407 -29.87 -15.51 22.28
C ARG A 407 -31.14 -16.07 21.65
N ASP A 408 -32.31 -15.50 21.94
CA ASP A 408 -33.57 -15.89 21.33
C ASP A 408 -33.70 -15.26 19.93
N PRO A 409 -33.75 -16.06 18.85
CA PRO A 409 -33.82 -15.52 17.49
C PRO A 409 -35.09 -14.70 17.22
N GLY A 410 -36.19 -15.02 17.90
CA GLY A 410 -37.46 -14.30 17.75
C GLY A 410 -37.41 -12.91 18.38
N LEU A 411 -36.72 -12.78 19.51
CA LEU A 411 -36.44 -11.46 20.11
C LEU A 411 -35.44 -10.68 19.26
N ALA A 412 -34.31 -11.29 18.90
CA ALA A 412 -33.24 -10.64 18.14
C ALA A 412 -33.71 -10.03 16.81
N ALA A 413 -34.66 -10.69 16.12
CA ALA A 413 -35.25 -10.19 14.88
C ALA A 413 -36.14 -8.95 15.05
N LYS A 414 -36.66 -8.70 16.26
CA LYS A 414 -37.55 -7.59 16.60
C LYS A 414 -36.83 -6.42 17.27
N VAL A 415 -35.54 -6.53 17.51
CA VAL A 415 -34.75 -5.47 18.15
C VAL A 415 -34.63 -4.28 17.21
N VAL A 416 -35.10 -3.12 17.68
CA VAL A 416 -34.96 -1.83 16.99
C VAL A 416 -33.66 -1.14 17.38
N SER A 417 -33.29 -1.24 18.66
CA SER A 417 -32.12 -0.57 19.24
C SER A 417 -31.66 -1.30 20.50
N THR A 418 -30.33 -1.40 20.67
CA THR A 418 -29.69 -1.77 21.95
C THR A 418 -28.76 -0.69 22.48
N ASP A 419 -28.69 0.51 21.86
CA ASP A 419 -27.95 1.69 22.35
C ASP A 419 -28.01 2.91 21.37
N LEU A 420 -29.12 3.16 20.67
CA LEU A 420 -29.28 4.31 19.75
C LEU A 420 -30.13 5.43 20.35
N MET A 421 -29.66 6.67 20.21
CA MET A 421 -30.41 7.87 20.57
C MET A 421 -31.64 8.00 19.66
N ILE A 422 -32.81 8.16 20.29
CA ILE A 422 -34.05 8.50 19.61
C ILE A 422 -33.99 10.01 19.31
N ASP A 423 -33.75 10.33 18.04
CA ASP A 423 -33.81 11.64 17.38
C ASP A 423 -32.96 12.83 17.88
N GLY A 424 -32.39 13.56 16.91
CA GLY A 424 -31.59 14.77 17.10
C GLY A 424 -32.39 16.02 17.45
N GLY A 425 -33.26 15.94 18.46
CA GLY A 425 -34.07 17.05 18.98
C GLY A 425 -33.48 17.67 20.25
N LYS A 426 -33.63 18.99 20.42
CA LYS A 426 -33.31 19.69 21.68
C LYS A 426 -34.23 19.14 22.79
N CYS A 427 -33.65 18.34 23.69
CA CYS A 427 -34.19 17.74 24.92
C CYS A 427 -34.51 16.23 24.77
N GLY A 428 -33.76 15.39 25.49
CA GLY A 428 -33.96 13.93 25.58
C GLY A 428 -32.67 13.11 25.43
N LYS A 429 -31.89 12.92 26.51
CA LYS A 429 -30.70 12.03 26.54
C LYS A 429 -31.07 10.63 27.05
N GLU A 430 -32.27 10.16 26.76
CA GLU A 430 -32.84 8.99 27.46
C GLU A 430 -32.76 7.77 26.53
N ARG A 431 -31.98 6.77 26.98
CA ARG A 431 -31.71 5.53 26.25
C ARG A 431 -32.36 4.36 27.00
N PRO A 432 -33.19 3.53 26.34
CA PRO A 432 -33.65 2.26 26.88
C PRO A 432 -32.60 1.15 26.66
N ASP A 433 -32.46 0.23 27.62
CA ASP A 433 -31.46 -0.85 27.58
C ASP A 433 -31.75 -1.88 26.46
N LEU A 434 -33.04 -2.14 26.20
CA LEU A 434 -33.50 -2.97 25.07
C LEU A 434 -34.84 -2.46 24.52
N LEU A 435 -34.92 -2.19 23.21
CA LEU A 435 -36.16 -1.78 22.54
C LEU A 435 -36.56 -2.77 21.44
N LEU A 436 -37.78 -3.30 21.52
CA LEU A 436 -38.35 -4.23 20.56
C LEU A 436 -39.58 -3.62 19.85
N ASP A 437 -39.70 -3.90 18.53
CA ASP A 437 -40.88 -3.60 17.72
C ASP A 437 -41.77 -4.84 17.64
N ALA A 438 -42.94 -4.76 18.27
CA ALA A 438 -43.95 -5.81 18.27
C ALA A 438 -45.01 -5.60 17.17
N ASP A 439 -44.72 -4.77 16.16
CA ASP A 439 -45.57 -4.37 15.04
C ASP A 439 -46.79 -3.50 15.44
N THR A 440 -47.43 -3.79 16.57
CA THR A 440 -48.60 -3.07 17.11
C THR A 440 -48.26 -2.11 18.24
N HIS A 441 -47.17 -2.38 18.96
CA HIS A 441 -46.71 -1.63 20.13
C HIS A 441 -45.20 -1.83 20.31
N MET A 442 -44.59 -1.05 21.20
CA MET A 442 -43.17 -1.18 21.54
C MET A 442 -43.02 -1.86 22.89
N VAL A 443 -41.98 -2.71 23.02
CA VAL A 443 -41.61 -3.33 24.29
C VAL A 443 -40.22 -2.84 24.68
N VAL A 444 -40.12 -2.28 25.89
CA VAL A 444 -38.88 -1.77 26.46
C VAL A 444 -38.45 -2.67 27.61
N GLY A 445 -37.25 -3.26 27.54
CA GLY A 445 -36.63 -3.95 28.66
C GLY A 445 -35.65 -3.03 29.38
N GLU A 446 -35.77 -2.90 30.70
CA GLU A 446 -34.82 -2.18 31.56
C GLU A 446 -34.26 -3.10 32.64
N CYS A 447 -32.96 -3.02 32.87
CA CYS A 447 -32.26 -3.77 33.92
C CYS A 447 -31.97 -2.87 35.12
N ASP A 448 -32.75 -3.01 36.19
CA ASP A 448 -32.63 -2.17 37.38
C ASP A 448 -31.73 -2.80 38.43
N GLU A 449 -30.43 -2.52 38.34
CA GLU A 449 -29.50 -2.80 39.42
C GLU A 449 -29.96 -2.08 40.71
N HIS A 450 -29.87 -2.76 41.84
CA HIS A 450 -30.25 -2.32 43.19
C HIS A 450 -31.73 -1.92 43.36
N GLN A 451 -32.62 -2.46 42.52
CA GLN A 451 -34.06 -2.14 42.51
C GLN A 451 -34.36 -0.64 42.40
N HIS A 452 -33.43 0.14 41.84
CA HIS A 452 -33.57 1.58 41.65
C HIS A 452 -33.89 2.38 42.95
N ARG A 453 -33.40 1.95 44.12
CA ARG A 453 -33.73 2.55 45.45
C ARG A 453 -33.23 3.98 45.69
N SER A 454 -32.54 4.61 44.74
CA SER A 454 -31.76 5.85 44.97
C SER A 454 -32.36 7.18 44.49
N TYR A 455 -33.58 7.27 43.93
CA TYR A 455 -34.20 8.58 43.57
C TYR A 455 -35.76 8.59 43.67
N PRO A 456 -36.42 9.77 43.75
CA PRO A 456 -37.88 9.88 43.87
C PRO A 456 -38.63 9.38 42.62
N CYS A 457 -39.61 8.50 42.87
CA CYS A 457 -40.51 7.81 41.91
C CYS A 457 -41.07 8.65 40.75
N GLU A 458 -41.29 9.95 40.95
CA GLU A 458 -41.93 10.83 39.95
C GLU A 458 -41.08 11.07 38.70
N CYS A 459 -39.75 11.12 38.81
CA CYS A 459 -38.86 11.37 37.67
C CYS A 459 -38.80 10.19 36.69
N GLU A 460 -38.90 8.95 37.21
CA GLU A 460 -38.88 7.73 36.41
C GLU A 460 -40.20 7.51 35.66
N GLN A 461 -41.33 7.88 36.27
CA GLN A 461 -42.61 7.89 35.57
C GLN A 461 -42.61 8.93 34.43
N ILE A 462 -42.07 10.13 34.68
CA ILE A 462 -41.89 11.15 33.63
C ILE A 462 -40.99 10.64 32.51
N ARG A 463 -39.91 9.91 32.82
CA ARG A 463 -39.01 9.29 31.83
C ARG A 463 -39.74 8.26 30.95
N MET A 464 -40.50 7.35 31.55
CA MET A 464 -41.31 6.37 30.78
C MET A 464 -42.36 7.07 29.90
N VAL A 465 -42.98 8.15 30.38
CA VAL A 465 -43.91 8.97 29.61
C VAL A 465 -43.22 9.67 28.43
N ASN A 466 -42.03 10.24 28.64
CA ASN A 466 -41.26 10.90 27.58
C ASN A 466 -40.85 9.92 26.47
N ILE A 467 -40.38 8.72 26.84
CA ILE A 467 -40.03 7.67 25.89
C ILE A 467 -41.27 7.25 25.09
N THR A 468 -42.38 6.95 25.78
CA THR A 468 -43.64 6.56 25.13
C THR A 468 -44.14 7.64 24.17
N THR A 469 -44.09 8.91 24.59
CA THR A 469 -44.51 10.06 23.77
C THR A 469 -43.61 10.23 22.54
N SER A 470 -42.30 10.03 22.71
CA SER A 470 -41.32 10.12 21.61
C SER A 470 -41.47 9.00 20.60
N LEU A 471 -41.79 7.78 21.06
CA LEU A 471 -42.06 6.64 20.18
C LEU A 471 -43.41 6.79 19.44
N GLY A 472 -44.37 7.55 20.00
CA GLY A 472 -45.66 7.86 19.37
C GLY A 472 -46.61 6.67 19.24
N VAL A 473 -46.25 5.53 19.84
CA VAL A 473 -47.02 4.29 19.86
C VAL A 473 -47.11 3.77 21.29
N ARG A 474 -48.09 2.89 21.54
CA ARG A 474 -48.23 2.25 22.85
C ARG A 474 -46.93 1.56 23.23
N THR A 475 -46.50 1.74 24.48
CA THR A 475 -45.22 1.22 24.98
C THR A 475 -45.44 0.43 26.27
N ILE A 476 -44.86 -0.77 26.32
CA ILE A 476 -44.88 -1.66 27.48
C ILE A 476 -43.45 -1.80 28.01
N PHE A 477 -43.22 -1.42 29.26
CA PHE A 477 -41.95 -1.56 29.96
C PHE A 477 -41.91 -2.86 30.74
N VAL A 478 -40.79 -3.58 30.68
CA VAL A 478 -40.47 -4.75 31.49
C VAL A 478 -39.21 -4.42 32.28
N ARG A 479 -39.38 -4.16 33.58
CA ARG A 479 -38.29 -3.78 34.49
C ARG A 479 -37.85 -5.00 35.28
N PHE A 480 -36.59 -5.39 35.11
CA PHE A 480 -36.01 -6.61 35.67
C PHE A 480 -34.95 -6.27 36.71
N ASN A 481 -35.07 -6.84 37.91
CA ASN A 481 -34.04 -6.73 38.94
C ASN A 481 -33.09 -7.96 38.87
N PRO A 482 -31.82 -7.79 38.45
CA PRO A 482 -30.83 -8.87 38.43
C PRO A 482 -30.28 -9.21 39.82
N ASP A 483 -30.35 -8.27 40.78
CA ASP A 483 -29.85 -8.45 42.13
C ASP A 483 -30.73 -9.38 42.96
N LYS A 484 -30.28 -9.71 44.18
CA LYS A 484 -31.09 -10.41 45.16
C LYS A 484 -32.33 -9.59 45.52
N TYR A 485 -33.42 -10.28 45.80
CA TYR A 485 -34.71 -9.68 46.19
C TYR A 485 -35.33 -10.46 47.33
N VAL A 486 -36.28 -9.85 48.03
CA VAL A 486 -37.06 -10.52 49.08
C VAL A 486 -38.35 -11.08 48.45
N PRO A 487 -38.53 -12.41 48.35
CA PRO A 487 -39.77 -13.00 47.84
C PRO A 487 -40.96 -12.72 48.76
N LEU A 488 -42.18 -12.90 48.24
CA LEU A 488 -43.39 -12.85 49.05
C LEU A 488 -43.31 -13.85 50.22
N ALA A 489 -43.82 -13.49 51.39
CA ALA A 489 -43.72 -14.29 52.61
C ALA A 489 -44.17 -15.75 52.38
N GLY A 490 -43.26 -16.70 52.60
CA GLY A 490 -43.49 -18.13 52.41
C GLY A 490 -43.00 -18.70 51.06
N GLN A 491 -42.45 -17.88 50.17
CA GLN A 491 -41.83 -18.31 48.92
C GLN A 491 -40.30 -18.40 49.02
N GLN A 492 -39.69 -19.28 48.21
CA GLN A 492 -38.24 -19.39 48.07
C GLN A 492 -37.71 -18.39 47.04
N GLU A 493 -36.48 -17.92 47.24
CA GLU A 493 -35.77 -17.09 46.25
C GLU A 493 -35.49 -17.91 45.00
N VAL A 494 -35.73 -17.31 43.83
CA VAL A 494 -35.51 -17.95 42.53
C VAL A 494 -34.08 -17.64 42.06
N GLU A 495 -33.35 -18.67 41.62
CA GLU A 495 -31.99 -18.52 41.11
C GLU A 495 -31.94 -17.64 39.85
N LEU A 496 -30.84 -16.89 39.67
CA LEU A 496 -30.71 -15.91 38.57
C LEU A 496 -30.99 -16.53 37.18
N ALA A 497 -30.55 -17.76 36.94
CA ALA A 497 -30.78 -18.45 35.67
C ALA A 497 -32.28 -18.65 35.38
N GLU A 498 -33.06 -19.05 36.38
CA GLU A 498 -34.52 -19.24 36.26
C GLU A 498 -35.24 -17.89 36.13
N ARG A 499 -34.73 -16.84 36.79
CA ARG A 499 -35.23 -15.46 36.65
C ARG A 499 -35.03 -14.92 35.24
N LEU A 500 -33.84 -15.12 34.66
CA LEU A 500 -33.52 -14.75 33.27
C LEU A 500 -34.43 -15.49 32.28
N GLU A 501 -34.68 -16.77 32.51
CA GLU A 501 -35.60 -17.56 31.69
C GLU A 501 -37.02 -16.98 31.70
N LYS A 502 -37.51 -16.61 32.89
CA LYS A 502 -38.81 -15.95 33.03
C LYS A 502 -38.87 -14.58 32.37
N LEU A 503 -37.81 -13.79 32.46
CA LEU A 503 -37.69 -12.53 31.72
C LEU A 503 -37.83 -12.77 30.21
N ARG A 504 -37.12 -13.78 29.66
CA ARG A 504 -37.20 -14.13 28.24
C ARG A 504 -38.62 -14.51 27.84
N GLU A 505 -39.30 -15.35 28.62
CA GLU A 505 -40.68 -15.75 28.35
C GLU A 505 -41.63 -14.54 28.26
N TRP A 506 -41.51 -13.59 29.20
CA TRP A 506 -42.30 -12.35 29.17
C TRP A 506 -41.97 -11.49 27.96
N MET A 507 -40.69 -11.29 27.65
CA MET A 507 -40.27 -10.52 26.47
C MET A 507 -40.77 -11.15 25.17
N VAL A 508 -40.70 -12.47 25.03
CA VAL A 508 -41.19 -13.20 23.84
C VAL A 508 -42.71 -13.10 23.72
N TYR A 509 -43.42 -13.19 24.83
CA TYR A 509 -44.87 -13.07 24.87
C TYR A 509 -45.33 -11.66 24.49
N LEU A 510 -44.75 -10.64 25.10
CA LEU A 510 -45.10 -9.23 24.83
C LEU A 510 -44.66 -8.78 23.44
N ALA A 511 -43.60 -9.36 22.87
CA ALA A 511 -43.22 -9.10 21.48
C ALA A 511 -44.24 -9.61 20.44
N LYS A 512 -45.29 -10.31 20.87
CA LYS A 512 -46.37 -10.86 20.02
C LYS A 512 -47.76 -10.37 20.42
N GLU A 513 -48.05 -10.32 21.72
CA GLU A 513 -49.38 -10.06 22.25
C GLU A 513 -49.44 -8.73 23.01
N ASP A 514 -50.34 -7.85 22.59
CA ASP A 514 -50.64 -6.61 23.32
C ASP A 514 -51.63 -6.90 24.46
N THR A 515 -51.10 -7.09 25.66
CA THR A 515 -51.90 -7.28 26.88
C THR A 515 -52.59 -6.00 27.36
N GLY A 516 -52.36 -4.87 26.70
CA GLY A 516 -52.76 -3.52 27.09
C GLY A 516 -53.85 -2.86 26.25
N SER A 517 -54.53 -3.57 25.33
CA SER A 517 -55.65 -3.03 24.53
C SER A 517 -56.63 -2.14 25.31
N ASN A 518 -57.02 -2.55 26.53
CA ASN A 518 -57.94 -1.84 27.41
C ASN A 518 -57.28 -0.95 28.48
N HIS A 519 -55.95 -0.81 28.43
CA HIS A 519 -55.15 -0.06 29.39
C HIS A 519 -54.41 1.08 28.64
N GLY A 520 -53.94 2.10 29.38
CA GLY A 520 -53.41 3.35 28.81
C GLY A 520 -52.22 3.18 27.85
N MET A 521 -51.70 4.30 27.32
CA MET A 521 -50.59 4.30 26.34
C MET A 521 -49.26 3.77 26.91
N CYS A 522 -49.05 3.84 28.23
CA CYS A 522 -47.84 3.38 28.92
C CYS A 522 -48.18 2.39 30.03
N ARG A 523 -47.57 1.21 30.01
CA ARG A 523 -47.64 0.22 31.10
C ARG A 523 -46.27 -0.28 31.48
N VAL A 524 -46.12 -0.70 32.72
CA VAL A 524 -44.89 -1.28 33.24
C VAL A 524 -45.18 -2.57 34.01
N LEU A 525 -44.32 -3.56 33.82
CA LEU A 525 -44.27 -4.84 34.52
C LEU A 525 -42.97 -4.91 35.32
N TYR A 526 -43.06 -5.16 36.63
CA TYR A 526 -41.90 -5.33 37.50
C TYR A 526 -41.63 -6.83 37.77
N LEU A 527 -40.40 -7.27 37.50
CA LEU A 527 -39.97 -8.66 37.67
C LEU A 527 -38.87 -8.77 38.73
N PHE A 528 -39.11 -9.63 39.74
CA PHE A 528 -38.15 -9.96 40.81
C PHE A 528 -37.71 -8.76 41.68
N PHE A 529 -38.62 -7.81 41.90
CA PHE A 529 -38.49 -6.78 42.93
C PHE A 529 -38.95 -7.34 44.29
N ASP A 530 -38.67 -6.63 45.40
CA ASP A 530 -39.13 -7.06 46.72
C ASP A 530 -40.66 -7.23 46.75
N GLY A 531 -41.12 -8.39 47.23
CA GLY A 531 -42.54 -8.75 47.25
C GLY A 531 -43.07 -9.36 45.95
N TYR A 532 -42.20 -9.67 44.97
CA TYR A 532 -42.59 -10.31 43.71
C TYR A 532 -43.37 -11.62 43.94
N ASP A 533 -44.56 -11.71 43.35
CA ASP A 533 -45.40 -12.90 43.33
C ASP A 533 -45.45 -13.50 41.91
N PRO A 534 -44.89 -14.69 41.69
CA PRO A 534 -44.94 -15.36 40.39
C PRO A 534 -46.36 -15.64 39.87
N GLN A 535 -47.36 -15.72 40.76
CA GLN A 535 -48.75 -15.98 40.38
C GLN A 535 -49.51 -14.70 40.01
N ASN A 536 -49.05 -13.55 40.51
CA ASN A 536 -49.66 -12.25 40.23
C ASN A 536 -48.57 -11.19 39.97
N PRO A 537 -48.03 -11.13 38.75
CA PRO A 537 -46.97 -10.19 38.38
C PRO A 537 -47.44 -8.73 38.55
N ASP A 538 -46.58 -7.87 39.09
CA ASP A 538 -46.94 -6.48 39.38
C ASP A 538 -47.00 -5.63 38.10
N TRP A 539 -48.23 -5.24 37.73
CA TRP A 539 -48.52 -4.39 36.58
C TRP A 539 -49.01 -3.02 37.03
N GLN A 540 -48.41 -1.97 36.47
CA GLN A 540 -48.86 -0.60 36.69
C GLN A 540 -49.17 0.09 35.35
N THR A 541 -50.22 0.90 35.32
CA THR A 541 -50.56 1.76 34.17
C THR A 541 -50.14 3.18 34.51
N ILE A 542 -49.25 3.75 33.69
CA ILE A 542 -48.76 5.12 33.89
C ILE A 542 -49.65 6.07 33.09
N PRO A 543 -50.35 7.03 33.73
CA PRO A 543 -51.17 7.98 33.02
C PRO A 543 -50.27 8.92 32.19
N ILE A 544 -50.58 9.05 30.90
CA ILE A 544 -50.02 10.09 30.04
C ILE A 544 -51.06 11.22 29.99
N LEU A 545 -50.72 12.40 30.51
CA LEU A 545 -51.58 13.58 30.50
C LEU A 545 -51.57 14.29 29.15
#